data_AF-A0AA47ERT0-F1
#
_entry.id   AF-A0AA47ERT0-F1
#
_cell.length_a   1.000
_cell.length_b   1.000
_cell.length_c   1.000
_cell.angle_alpha   90.00
_cell.angle_beta   90.00
_cell.angle_gamma   90.00
#
_symmetry.space_group_name_H-M   'P 1'
#
loop_
_entity.id
_entity.type
_entity.pdbx_description
1 polymer ?
#
loop_
_entity_poly.entity_id
_entity_poly.type
_entity_poly.pdbx_seq_one_letter_code
_entity_poly.pdbx_strand_id
1 'polypeptide(L)'
;MSKPDTLVFIGWDYASPASTVLKRALMDSEFPLTAMAIVHDVLLTDSVDSIPLMSTNDFLARDDLAQINVVLQIKNGVHRTLWLRRIREHGMRLVDQGELLRNYAAHLASRGTTRTLGPITVPQAFDDDVCETLRAWTGTWPDALSNRTFLGYLLFLQSGLLSALADVVSAEVSEHPFFRNRNPQTDAFKACAKQGLIWEIADTRSAFLEQLLVADNIGTFDYGFSSFTADKALAEGKRLSLLFGSLGIVPALSSFSADTTKIIQNQIGTAPLPKSDATNKFVRLDVEQPVALLEWLNANTDVLLAKVRIKRPADLLQCLQLFPMPQLSLHCDRPGPAGLELTISKLPTPAAVGNQ
;
A
#
# COMPACT_ATOMS: atom_id res chain seq x y z
N MET A 1 32.67 17.60 15.10
CA MET A 1 31.77 16.85 14.19
C MET A 1 32.13 15.39 14.34
N SER A 2 31.24 14.57 14.93
CA SER A 2 31.43 13.11 14.92
C SER A 2 31.52 12.64 13.48
N LYS A 3 32.43 11.70 13.19
CA LYS A 3 32.47 11.05 11.87
C LYS A 3 31.08 10.45 11.59
N PRO A 4 30.56 10.55 10.36
CA PRO A 4 29.31 9.88 10.02
C PRO A 4 29.45 8.38 10.26
N ASP A 5 28.45 7.78 10.89
CA ASP A 5 28.40 6.35 11.12
C ASP A 5 28.44 5.62 9.78
N THR A 6 29.39 4.71 9.64
CA THR A 6 29.67 3.98 8.39
C THR A 6 28.70 2.82 8.24
N LEU A 7 28.07 2.69 7.06
CA LEU A 7 27.16 1.60 6.75
C LEU A 7 27.73 0.68 5.65
N VAL A 8 27.78 -0.63 5.92
CA VAL A 8 28.26 -1.66 4.98
C VAL A 8 27.22 -2.75 4.79
N PHE A 9 27.06 -3.19 3.53
CA PHE A 9 26.11 -4.23 3.16
C PHE A 9 26.84 -5.53 2.84
N ILE A 10 26.36 -6.65 3.39
CA ILE A 10 26.97 -7.97 3.18
C ILE A 10 25.98 -8.91 2.54
N GLY A 11 26.33 -9.41 1.34
CA GLY A 11 25.49 -10.33 0.57
C GLY A 11 24.19 -9.70 0.09
N TRP A 12 24.17 -8.37 -0.09
CA TRP A 12 22.98 -7.66 -0.57
C TRP A 12 22.67 -8.03 -2.02
N ASP A 13 21.50 -8.62 -2.23
CA ASP A 13 20.90 -8.83 -3.54
C ASP A 13 20.32 -7.51 -4.07
N TYR A 14 21.20 -6.70 -4.65
CA TYR A 14 20.86 -5.35 -5.11
C TYR A 14 19.79 -5.33 -6.22
N ALA A 15 19.71 -6.40 -7.01
CA ALA A 15 18.72 -6.55 -8.07
C ALA A 15 17.34 -6.94 -7.54
N SER A 16 17.24 -7.33 -6.26
CA SER A 16 15.97 -7.76 -5.67
C SER A 16 14.97 -6.62 -5.55
N PRO A 17 13.73 -6.78 -6.06
CA PRO A 17 12.66 -5.82 -5.85
C PRO A 17 12.40 -5.53 -4.36
N ALA A 18 12.66 -6.49 -3.46
CA ALA A 18 12.45 -6.35 -2.02
C ALA A 18 13.30 -5.25 -1.37
N SER A 19 14.42 -4.88 -1.98
CA SER A 19 15.35 -3.86 -1.47
C SER A 19 15.15 -2.47 -2.07
N THR A 20 14.15 -2.29 -2.94
CA THR A 20 13.91 -1.03 -3.68
C THR A 20 13.77 0.19 -2.77
N VAL A 21 13.07 0.04 -1.64
CA VAL A 21 12.83 1.14 -0.69
C VAL A 21 14.15 1.61 -0.07
N LEU A 22 14.94 0.69 0.47
CA LEU A 22 16.23 1.00 1.07
C LEU A 22 17.21 1.55 0.03
N LYS A 23 17.25 0.96 -1.18
CA LYS A 23 18.06 1.48 -2.30
C LYS A 23 17.76 2.96 -2.53
N ARG A 24 16.49 3.34 -2.67
CA ARG A 24 16.08 4.73 -2.91
C ARG A 24 16.41 5.64 -1.72
N ALA A 25 16.27 5.14 -0.49
CA ALA A 25 16.63 5.89 0.71
C ALA A 25 18.13 6.24 0.71
N LEU A 26 19.01 5.29 0.40
CA LEU A 26 20.46 5.47 0.38
C LEU A 26 20.94 6.43 -0.72
N MET A 27 20.15 6.62 -1.78
CA MET A 27 20.43 7.58 -2.84
C MET A 27 19.96 9.01 -2.50
N ASP A 28 19.19 9.19 -1.42
CA ASP A 28 18.78 10.52 -0.97
C ASP A 28 19.94 11.20 -0.24
N SER A 29 20.27 12.43 -0.65
CA SER A 29 21.33 13.23 -0.02
C SER A 29 21.09 13.58 1.45
N GLU A 30 19.83 13.50 1.91
CA GLU A 30 19.45 13.71 3.32
C GLU A 30 19.48 12.42 4.15
N PHE A 31 19.88 11.28 3.58
CA PHE A 31 20.02 10.05 4.35
C PHE A 31 21.16 10.22 5.39
N PRO A 32 20.92 9.92 6.69
CA PRO A 32 21.82 10.31 7.77
C PRO A 32 23.12 9.49 7.84
N LEU A 33 23.22 8.41 7.07
CA LEU A 33 24.39 7.53 7.03
C LEU A 33 25.00 7.54 5.64
N THR A 34 26.32 7.44 5.56
CA THR A 34 26.99 7.26 4.28
C THR A 34 27.20 5.76 4.04
N ALA A 35 26.51 5.21 3.04
CA ALA A 35 26.79 3.86 2.58
C ALA A 35 28.21 3.81 2.00
N MET A 36 29.08 2.99 2.58
CA MET A 36 30.50 2.96 2.20
C MET A 36 30.86 1.81 1.27
N ALA A 37 30.22 0.65 1.40
CA ALA A 37 30.52 -0.47 0.52
C ALA A 37 29.45 -1.57 0.53
N ILE A 38 29.40 -2.34 -0.55
CA ILE A 38 28.81 -3.69 -0.57
C ILE A 38 29.95 -4.71 -0.62
N VAL A 39 29.93 -5.65 0.32
CA VAL A 39 30.88 -6.75 0.42
C VAL A 39 30.36 -7.96 -0.35
N HIS A 40 31.05 -8.31 -1.44
CA HIS A 40 30.67 -9.42 -2.30
C HIS A 40 31.88 -10.00 -3.03
N ASP A 41 32.00 -11.34 -3.06
CA ASP A 41 33.16 -12.02 -3.69
C ASP A 41 32.96 -12.37 -5.19
N VAL A 42 31.85 -11.97 -5.83
CA VAL A 42 31.41 -12.51 -7.15
C VAL A 42 30.88 -11.42 -8.10
N LEU A 43 31.00 -10.13 -7.76
CA LEU A 43 30.53 -9.07 -8.66
C LEU A 43 31.65 -8.66 -9.64
N LEU A 44 31.27 -8.45 -10.91
CA LEU A 44 32.17 -8.09 -12.03
C LEU A 44 32.30 -6.57 -12.26
N THR A 45 31.74 -5.74 -11.38
CA THR A 45 31.76 -4.27 -11.47
C THR A 45 32.45 -3.66 -10.25
N ASP A 46 32.91 -2.41 -10.34
CA ASP A 46 33.63 -1.75 -9.22
C ASP A 46 32.69 -0.99 -8.25
N SER A 47 31.45 -0.68 -8.68
CA SER A 47 30.44 -0.01 -7.87
C SER A 47 29.02 -0.38 -8.31
N VAL A 48 28.03 -0.08 -7.46
CA VAL A 48 26.60 -0.27 -7.70
C VAL A 48 25.85 1.00 -7.28
N ASP A 49 25.24 1.70 -8.25
CA ASP A 49 24.56 3.00 -8.06
C ASP A 49 25.34 3.96 -7.14
N SER A 50 26.62 4.18 -7.44
CA SER A 50 27.59 4.99 -6.68
C SER A 50 28.06 4.46 -5.32
N ILE A 51 27.55 3.31 -4.84
CA ILE A 51 28.07 2.63 -3.66
C ILE A 51 29.28 1.76 -4.08
N PRO A 52 30.47 1.94 -3.48
CA PRO A 52 31.65 1.13 -3.79
C PRO A 52 31.45 -0.37 -3.52
N LEU A 53 32.16 -1.23 -4.27
CA LEU A 53 32.28 -2.65 -3.96
C LEU A 53 33.60 -2.94 -3.24
N MET A 54 33.59 -3.88 -2.31
CA MET A 54 34.76 -4.27 -1.53
C MET A 54 34.82 -5.80 -1.40
N SER A 55 36.03 -6.37 -1.55
CA SER A 55 36.20 -7.80 -1.30
C SER A 55 36.06 -8.11 0.19
N THR A 56 35.71 -9.36 0.53
CA THR A 56 35.66 -9.79 1.93
C THR A 56 36.99 -9.56 2.66
N ASN A 57 38.12 -9.80 1.98
CA ASN A 57 39.44 -9.65 2.60
C ASN A 57 39.80 -8.19 2.86
N ASP A 58 39.53 -7.31 1.90
CA ASP A 58 39.81 -5.87 2.06
C ASP A 58 38.94 -5.27 3.16
N PHE A 59 37.68 -5.71 3.27
CA PHE A 59 36.79 -5.27 4.34
C PHE A 59 37.30 -5.70 5.73
N LEU A 60 37.69 -6.97 5.88
CA LEU A 60 38.18 -7.49 7.15
C LEU A 60 39.57 -6.96 7.55
N ALA A 61 40.31 -6.36 6.62
CA ALA A 61 41.61 -5.74 6.88
C ALA A 61 41.52 -4.32 7.46
N ARG A 62 40.31 -3.77 7.62
CA ARG A 62 40.10 -2.42 8.15
C ARG A 62 40.33 -2.33 9.66
N ASP A 63 40.87 -1.21 10.11
CA ASP A 63 41.12 -0.94 11.54
C ASP A 63 39.88 -0.43 12.30
N ASP A 64 38.83 0.00 11.59
CA ASP A 64 37.66 0.67 12.15
C ASP A 64 36.42 -0.22 12.26
N LEU A 65 36.57 -1.55 12.12
CA LEU A 65 35.45 -2.51 12.10
C LEU A 65 34.46 -2.37 13.26
N ALA A 66 34.94 -2.08 14.48
CA ALA A 66 34.09 -1.92 15.66
C ALA A 66 33.15 -0.69 15.61
N GLN A 67 33.36 0.22 14.66
CA GLN A 67 32.55 1.43 14.46
C GLN A 67 31.60 1.29 13.25
N ILE A 68 31.57 0.14 12.60
CA ILE A 68 30.79 -0.08 11.38
C ILE A 68 29.44 -0.70 11.71
N ASN A 69 28.39 -0.09 11.14
CA ASN A 69 27.06 -0.69 11.05
C ASN A 69 27.01 -1.63 9.83
N VAL A 70 26.50 -2.84 10.05
CA VAL A 70 26.45 -3.89 9.03
C VAL A 70 25.02 -4.32 8.79
N VAL A 71 24.60 -4.30 7.52
CA VAL A 71 23.36 -4.94 7.07
C VAL A 71 23.71 -6.29 6.45
N LEU A 72 23.21 -7.37 7.06
CA LEU A 72 23.49 -8.73 6.61
C LEU A 72 22.28 -9.32 5.85
N GLN A 73 22.43 -9.53 4.55
CA GLN A 73 21.36 -10.06 3.66
C GLN A 73 21.72 -11.38 2.98
N ILE A 74 22.44 -12.25 3.69
CA ILE A 74 22.82 -13.57 3.16
C ILE A 74 21.70 -14.60 3.37
N LYS A 75 21.18 -15.17 2.28
CA LYS A 75 20.17 -16.24 2.30
C LYS A 75 20.73 -17.60 2.75
N ASN A 76 21.97 -17.92 2.39
CA ASN A 76 22.61 -19.19 2.76
C ASN A 76 22.92 -19.25 4.26
N GLY A 77 22.32 -20.21 4.98
CA GLY A 77 22.44 -20.31 6.44
C GLY A 77 23.87 -20.53 6.95
N VAL A 78 24.71 -21.27 6.21
CA VAL A 78 26.11 -21.49 6.58
C VAL A 78 26.91 -20.21 6.44
N HIS A 79 26.82 -19.54 5.30
CA HIS A 79 27.51 -18.26 5.06
C HIS A 79 27.03 -17.17 6.02
N ARG A 80 25.72 -17.13 6.29
CA ARG A 80 25.14 -16.20 7.27
C ARG A 80 25.70 -16.44 8.67
N THR A 81 25.82 -17.69 9.10
CA THR A 81 26.39 -18.04 10.41
C THR A 81 27.86 -17.64 10.52
N LEU A 82 28.66 -17.85 9.46
CA LEU A 82 30.05 -17.40 9.41
C LEU A 82 30.16 -15.88 9.56
N TRP A 83 29.32 -15.13 8.85
CA TRP A 83 29.32 -13.67 8.95
C TRP A 83 28.84 -13.16 10.30
N LEU A 84 27.82 -13.77 10.91
CA LEU A 84 27.40 -13.42 12.27
C LEU A 84 28.53 -13.64 13.29
N ARG A 85 29.32 -14.70 13.11
CA ARG A 85 30.51 -14.95 13.93
C ARG A 85 31.54 -13.84 13.75
N ARG A 86 31.88 -13.47 12.52
CA ARG A 86 32.81 -12.37 12.22
C ARG A 86 32.34 -11.02 12.77
N ILE A 87 31.05 -10.70 12.59
CA ILE A 87 30.42 -9.49 13.14
C ILE A 87 30.67 -9.40 14.64
N ARG A 88 30.46 -10.51 15.36
CA ARG A 88 30.72 -10.60 16.80
C ARG A 88 32.20 -10.48 17.14
N GLU A 89 33.07 -11.21 16.44
CA GLU A 89 34.52 -11.24 16.69
C GLU A 89 35.17 -9.86 16.53
N HIS A 90 34.71 -9.06 15.56
CA HIS A 90 35.25 -7.73 15.29
C HIS A 90 34.45 -6.57 15.94
N GLY A 91 33.45 -6.89 16.77
CA GLY A 91 32.64 -5.87 17.46
C GLY A 91 31.80 -4.99 16.55
N MET A 92 31.49 -5.44 15.33
CA MET A 92 30.62 -4.73 14.40
C MET A 92 29.17 -4.68 14.92
N ARG A 93 28.44 -3.61 14.62
CA ARG A 93 27.02 -3.51 14.97
C ARG A 93 26.16 -4.03 13.83
N LEU A 94 25.42 -5.11 14.08
CA LEU A 94 24.39 -5.57 13.16
C LEU A 94 23.19 -4.62 13.22
N VAL A 95 22.77 -4.09 12.07
CA VAL A 95 21.57 -3.29 11.90
C VAL A 95 20.67 -3.95 10.85
N ASP A 96 19.35 -3.81 11.01
CA ASP A 96 18.39 -4.27 10.01
C ASP A 96 17.83 -3.12 9.16
N GLN A 97 17.24 -3.47 8.02
CA GLN A 97 16.67 -2.50 7.08
C GLN A 97 15.56 -1.64 7.70
N GLY A 98 14.76 -2.22 8.60
CA GLY A 98 13.67 -1.51 9.27
C GLY A 98 14.20 -0.42 10.17
N GLU A 99 15.23 -0.72 10.97
CA GLU A 99 15.91 0.26 11.81
C GLU A 99 16.44 1.45 10.99
N LEU A 100 17.12 1.16 9.87
CA LEU A 100 17.66 2.20 8.99
C LEU A 100 16.57 3.12 8.42
N LEU A 101 15.47 2.54 7.95
CA LEU A 101 14.36 3.29 7.37
C LEU A 101 13.59 4.10 8.42
N ARG A 102 13.45 3.57 9.65
CA ARG A 102 12.86 4.29 10.80
C ARG A 102 13.73 5.47 11.24
N ASN A 103 15.04 5.28 11.31
CA ASN A 103 15.97 6.37 11.63
C ASN A 103 15.91 7.48 10.57
N TYR A 104 15.80 7.11 9.29
CA TYR A 104 15.60 8.07 8.21
C TYR A 104 14.23 8.75 8.28
N ALA A 105 13.17 8.02 8.63
CA ALA A 105 11.86 8.59 8.88
C ALA A 105 11.88 9.64 10.00
N ALA A 106 12.46 9.29 11.15
CA ALA A 106 12.64 10.22 12.26
C ALA A 106 13.45 11.46 11.85
N HIS A 107 14.51 11.29 11.04
CA HIS A 107 15.29 12.40 10.49
C HIS A 107 14.42 13.36 9.65
N LEU A 108 13.66 12.84 8.69
CA LEU A 108 12.77 13.65 7.84
C LEU A 108 11.65 14.32 8.65
N ALA A 109 11.05 13.58 9.60
CA ALA A 109 9.99 14.07 10.48
C ALA A 109 10.47 15.25 11.33
N SER A 110 11.67 15.15 11.92
CA SER A 110 12.27 16.22 12.73
C SER A 110 12.47 17.54 11.95
N ARG A 111 12.56 17.44 10.62
CA ARG A 111 12.73 18.56 9.69
C ARG A 111 11.42 19.02 9.06
N GLY A 112 10.29 18.38 9.39
CA GLY A 112 8.99 18.65 8.77
C GLY A 112 8.94 18.31 7.28
N THR A 113 9.78 17.37 6.83
CA THR A 113 9.91 17.00 5.42
C THR A 113 9.40 15.58 5.15
N THR A 114 9.08 15.30 3.89
CA THR A 114 8.68 13.96 3.44
C THR A 114 9.48 13.56 2.20
N ARG A 115 9.57 12.26 1.94
CA ARG A 115 10.17 11.67 0.73
C ARG A 115 9.39 10.47 0.24
N THR A 116 9.13 10.42 -1.07
CA THR A 116 8.48 9.27 -1.70
C THR A 116 9.53 8.30 -2.22
N LEU A 117 9.66 7.15 -1.54
CA LEU A 117 10.61 6.09 -1.86
C LEU A 117 9.91 4.96 -2.62
N GLY A 118 9.45 5.24 -3.83
CA GLY A 118 8.66 4.28 -4.61
C GLY A 118 7.23 4.21 -4.08
N PRO A 119 6.75 3.06 -3.58
CA PRO A 119 5.35 2.90 -3.19
C PRO A 119 5.04 3.44 -1.79
N ILE A 120 6.00 4.04 -1.09
CA ILE A 120 5.81 4.63 0.24
C ILE A 120 6.24 6.09 0.30
N THR A 121 5.63 6.82 1.21
CA THR A 121 6.05 8.16 1.61
C THR A 121 6.53 8.13 3.06
N VAL A 122 7.79 8.51 3.27
CA VAL A 122 8.45 8.64 4.57
C VAL A 122 8.24 10.07 5.08
N PRO A 123 8.01 10.34 6.39
CA PRO A 123 7.90 9.41 7.52
C PRO A 123 6.57 8.68 7.68
N GLN A 124 5.55 9.03 6.91
CA GLN A 124 4.16 8.55 7.10
C GLN A 124 4.05 7.01 7.12
N ALA A 125 4.89 6.31 6.36
CA ALA A 125 4.92 4.85 6.32
C ALA A 125 5.57 4.18 7.54
N PHE A 126 6.36 4.90 8.34
CA PHE A 126 7.11 4.38 9.49
C PHE A 126 6.80 5.19 10.76
N ASP A 127 5.51 5.44 10.99
CA ASP A 127 5.00 6.09 12.19
C ASP A 127 4.84 5.05 13.32
N ASP A 128 5.72 5.10 14.32
CA ASP A 128 5.77 4.11 15.39
C ASP A 128 4.56 4.15 16.32
N ASP A 129 3.99 5.33 16.57
CA ASP A 129 2.82 5.48 17.44
C ASP A 129 1.57 4.87 16.77
N VAL A 130 1.41 5.13 15.48
CA VAL A 130 0.34 4.52 14.68
C VAL A 130 0.55 3.01 14.58
N CYS A 131 1.79 2.56 14.35
CA CYS A 131 2.10 1.14 14.28
C CYS A 131 1.80 0.41 15.59
N GLU A 132 2.13 0.99 16.74
CA GLU A 132 1.77 0.40 18.03
C GLU A 132 0.26 0.32 18.22
N THR A 133 -0.44 1.41 17.92
CA THR A 133 -1.91 1.43 18.03
C THR A 133 -2.56 0.37 17.14
N LEU A 134 -2.03 0.15 15.93
CA LEU A 134 -2.48 -0.90 15.03
C LEU A 134 -2.27 -2.31 15.61
N ARG A 135 -1.24 -2.57 16.43
CA ARG A 135 -0.98 -3.91 16.99
C ARG A 135 -2.14 -4.43 17.84
N ALA A 136 -2.89 -3.55 18.49
CA ALA A 136 -4.07 -3.90 19.27
C ALA A 136 -5.17 -4.61 18.44
N TRP A 137 -5.14 -4.48 17.12
CA TRP A 137 -6.10 -5.09 16.19
C TRP A 137 -5.66 -6.46 15.66
N THR A 138 -4.51 -6.97 16.10
CA THR A 138 -4.02 -8.30 15.71
C THR A 138 -4.97 -9.40 16.17
N GLY A 139 -5.36 -10.30 15.27
CA GLY A 139 -6.27 -11.40 15.61
C GLY A 139 -7.75 -11.03 15.66
N THR A 140 -8.09 -9.76 15.42
CA THR A 140 -9.48 -9.27 15.53
C THR A 140 -10.27 -9.35 14.22
N TRP A 141 -9.60 -9.58 13.09
CA TRP A 141 -10.25 -9.61 11.78
C TRP A 141 -11.21 -10.80 11.64
N PRO A 142 -12.31 -10.64 10.88
CA PRO A 142 -13.36 -11.65 10.79
C PRO A 142 -12.94 -12.94 10.09
N ASP A 143 -11.85 -12.93 9.32
CA ASP A 143 -11.35 -14.10 8.59
C ASP A 143 -9.82 -14.28 8.72
N ALA A 144 -9.36 -15.51 8.46
CA ALA A 144 -7.96 -15.89 8.62
C ALA A 144 -7.02 -15.22 7.60
N LEU A 145 -7.51 -14.95 6.38
CA LEU A 145 -6.70 -14.30 5.34
C LEU A 145 -6.44 -12.84 5.69
N SER A 146 -7.47 -12.13 6.17
CA SER A 146 -7.33 -10.76 6.69
C SER A 146 -6.33 -10.69 7.85
N ASN A 147 -6.42 -11.62 8.81
CA ASN A 147 -5.46 -11.67 9.93
C ASN A 147 -4.03 -11.92 9.45
N ARG A 148 -3.82 -12.86 8.52
CA ARG A 148 -2.50 -13.14 7.95
C ARG A 148 -1.96 -11.95 7.16
N THR A 149 -2.81 -11.29 6.38
CA THR A 149 -2.46 -10.10 5.59
C THR A 149 -2.09 -8.94 6.50
N PHE A 150 -2.85 -8.73 7.58
CA PHE A 150 -2.58 -7.68 8.56
C PHE A 150 -1.25 -7.90 9.28
N LEU A 151 -0.94 -9.14 9.69
CA LEU A 151 0.36 -9.49 10.25
C LEU A 151 1.51 -9.22 9.26
N GLY A 152 1.33 -9.61 7.99
CA GLY A 152 2.30 -9.31 6.93
C GLY A 152 2.52 -7.80 6.74
N TYR A 153 1.43 -7.01 6.84
CA TYR A 153 1.52 -5.55 6.79
C TYR A 153 2.26 -4.96 8.00
N LEU A 154 1.97 -5.40 9.22
CA LEU A 154 2.71 -4.95 10.42
C LEU A 154 4.21 -5.28 10.31
N LEU A 155 4.56 -6.46 9.81
CA LEU A 155 5.96 -6.84 9.54
C LEU A 155 6.59 -5.96 8.46
N PHE A 156 5.83 -5.56 7.44
CA PHE A 156 6.28 -4.60 6.44
C PHE A 156 6.55 -3.23 7.07
N LEU A 157 5.66 -2.70 7.92
CA LEU A 157 5.87 -1.43 8.64
C LEU A 157 7.05 -1.51 9.62
N GLN A 158 7.35 -2.70 10.13
CA GLN A 158 8.51 -2.92 10.98
C GLN A 158 9.82 -2.92 10.20
N SER A 159 9.87 -3.66 9.09
CA SER A 159 11.11 -4.01 8.39
C SER A 159 11.36 -3.21 7.10
N GLY A 160 10.34 -2.56 6.55
CA GLY A 160 10.36 -1.95 5.22
C GLY A 160 10.53 -2.96 4.07
N LEU A 161 10.44 -4.27 4.34
CA LEU A 161 10.63 -5.33 3.34
C LEU A 161 9.33 -5.63 2.59
N LEU A 162 9.29 -5.33 1.29
CA LEU A 162 8.13 -5.64 0.45
C LEU A 162 7.80 -7.14 0.43
N SER A 163 8.80 -8.00 0.69
CA SER A 163 8.63 -9.45 0.77
C SER A 163 7.71 -9.89 1.91
N ALA A 164 7.59 -9.12 3.00
CA ALA A 164 6.67 -9.44 4.09
C ALA A 164 5.20 -9.47 3.63
N LEU A 165 4.88 -8.68 2.59
CA LEU A 165 3.58 -8.73 1.92
C LEU A 165 3.54 -9.74 0.78
N ALA A 166 4.67 -10.08 0.16
CA ALA A 166 4.73 -11.07 -0.92
C ALA A 166 4.23 -12.46 -0.49
N ASP A 167 4.53 -12.87 0.76
CA ASP A 167 4.12 -14.17 1.33
C ASP A 167 2.60 -14.30 1.57
N VAL A 168 1.87 -13.20 1.44
CA VAL A 168 0.41 -13.13 1.61
C VAL A 168 -0.31 -12.70 0.35
N VAL A 169 0.42 -12.47 -0.75
CA VAL A 169 -0.19 -12.20 -2.06
C VAL A 169 -0.91 -13.45 -2.52
N SER A 170 -2.23 -13.37 -2.60
CA SER A 170 -3.03 -14.41 -3.21
C SER A 170 -3.07 -14.17 -4.72
N ALA A 171 -2.19 -14.85 -5.47
CA ALA A 171 -2.12 -14.77 -6.93
C ALA A 171 -3.46 -15.10 -7.62
N GLU A 172 -4.34 -15.83 -6.95
CA GLU A 172 -5.66 -16.19 -7.48
C GLU A 172 -6.68 -15.04 -7.45
N VAL A 173 -6.43 -13.92 -6.78
CA VAL A 173 -7.46 -12.87 -6.54
C VAL A 173 -7.04 -11.50 -7.08
N SER A 174 -6.16 -11.46 -8.09
CA SER A 174 -5.78 -10.23 -8.79
C SER A 174 -7.01 -9.42 -9.19
N GLU A 175 -7.21 -8.26 -8.57
CA GLU A 175 -8.24 -7.26 -8.89
C GLU A 175 -9.69 -7.76 -9.03
N HIS A 176 -9.99 -9.01 -8.69
CA HIS A 176 -11.31 -9.57 -8.89
C HIS A 176 -12.27 -9.00 -7.84
N PRO A 177 -13.45 -8.50 -8.26
CA PRO A 177 -14.58 -8.32 -7.39
C PRO A 177 -14.97 -9.68 -6.81
N PHE A 178 -15.74 -9.66 -5.74
CA PHE A 178 -16.19 -10.74 -4.84
C PHE A 178 -16.60 -12.12 -5.41
N PHE A 179 -16.52 -12.36 -6.71
CA PHE A 179 -17.15 -13.41 -7.50
C PHE A 179 -16.83 -14.86 -7.19
N ARG A 180 -15.74 -15.17 -6.49
CA ARG A 180 -15.27 -16.57 -6.44
C ARG A 180 -15.97 -17.41 -5.37
N ASN A 181 -16.55 -16.79 -4.34
CA ASN A 181 -17.23 -17.49 -3.26
C ASN A 181 -18.68 -16.98 -3.11
N ARG A 182 -19.67 -17.88 -2.95
CA ARG A 182 -21.02 -17.47 -2.55
C ARG A 182 -20.96 -16.87 -1.14
N ASN A 183 -20.87 -15.55 -1.07
CA ASN A 183 -20.90 -14.80 0.17
C ASN A 183 -21.82 -13.57 0.02
N PRO A 184 -22.30 -12.98 1.13
CA PRO A 184 -23.21 -11.83 1.09
C PRO A 184 -22.66 -10.61 0.31
N GLN A 185 -21.34 -10.44 0.27
CA GLN A 185 -20.68 -9.38 -0.49
C GLN A 185 -20.83 -9.58 -2.01
N THR A 186 -20.85 -10.83 -2.49
CA THR A 186 -21.05 -11.18 -3.90
C THR A 186 -22.45 -10.83 -4.36
N ASP A 187 -23.46 -11.14 -3.55
CA ASP A 187 -24.86 -10.85 -3.90
C ASP A 187 -25.14 -9.35 -3.85
N ALA A 188 -24.58 -8.64 -2.85
CA ALA A 188 -24.63 -7.19 -2.78
C ALA A 188 -23.89 -6.53 -3.96
N PHE A 189 -22.75 -7.07 -4.36
CA PHE A 189 -22.04 -6.60 -5.55
C PHE A 189 -22.87 -6.81 -6.82
N LYS A 190 -23.47 -7.99 -7.00
CA LYS A 190 -24.38 -8.26 -8.13
C LYS A 190 -25.58 -7.33 -8.14
N ALA A 191 -26.10 -6.94 -6.98
CA ALA A 191 -27.16 -5.93 -6.88
C ALA A 191 -26.67 -4.55 -7.34
N CYS A 192 -25.46 -4.12 -6.93
CA CYS A 192 -24.81 -2.90 -7.42
C CYS A 192 -24.60 -2.94 -8.93
N ALA A 193 -24.14 -4.07 -9.47
CA ALA A 193 -23.82 -4.23 -10.88
C ALA A 193 -25.09 -4.33 -11.77
N LYS A 194 -26.25 -4.66 -11.21
CA LYS A 194 -27.52 -4.70 -11.96
C LYS A 194 -28.30 -3.39 -11.93
N GLN A 195 -28.27 -2.67 -10.81
CA GLN A 195 -29.12 -1.49 -10.55
C GLN A 195 -28.45 -0.54 -9.54
N GLY A 196 -27.21 -0.14 -9.80
CA GLY A 196 -26.45 0.72 -8.89
C GLY A 196 -25.37 1.51 -9.59
N LEU A 197 -24.53 2.15 -8.77
CA LEU A 197 -23.38 2.92 -9.22
C LEU A 197 -22.10 2.13 -8.93
N ILE A 198 -21.30 1.90 -9.98
CA ILE A 198 -19.91 1.49 -9.88
C ILE A 198 -19.06 2.74 -10.03
N TRP A 199 -18.28 3.08 -9.01
CA TRP A 199 -17.55 4.34 -8.97
C TRP A 199 -16.07 4.12 -8.69
N GLU A 200 -15.21 4.54 -9.62
CA GLU A 200 -13.77 4.66 -9.38
C GLU A 200 -13.42 6.10 -9.00
N ILE A 201 -12.72 6.27 -7.88
CA ILE A 201 -12.18 7.54 -7.44
C ILE A 201 -10.66 7.38 -7.35
N ALA A 202 -9.95 7.89 -8.35
CA ALA A 202 -8.51 7.75 -8.51
C ALA A 202 -7.95 8.80 -9.47
N ASP A 203 -6.63 8.99 -9.47
CA ASP A 203 -5.97 9.87 -10.44
C ASP A 203 -5.79 9.23 -11.83
N THR A 204 -5.79 7.90 -11.89
CA THR A 204 -5.76 7.08 -13.10
C THR A 204 -6.66 5.86 -12.89
N ARG A 205 -7.35 5.39 -13.93
CA ARG A 205 -8.19 4.17 -13.79
C ARG A 205 -7.38 2.97 -13.31
N SER A 206 -8.08 2.02 -12.70
CA SER A 206 -7.60 0.65 -12.53
C SER A 206 -8.04 -0.23 -13.71
N ALA A 207 -7.49 -1.44 -13.86
CA ALA A 207 -7.96 -2.41 -14.85
C ALA A 207 -9.23 -3.18 -14.40
N PHE A 208 -9.82 -2.71 -13.29
CA PHE A 208 -10.96 -3.31 -12.62
C PHE A 208 -12.19 -3.42 -13.50
N LEU A 209 -12.55 -2.32 -14.17
CA LEU A 209 -13.80 -2.27 -14.93
C LEU A 209 -13.75 -3.21 -16.13
N GLU A 210 -12.59 -3.34 -16.78
CA GLU A 210 -12.42 -4.27 -17.90
C GLU A 210 -12.54 -5.73 -17.44
N GLN A 211 -11.94 -6.07 -16.29
CA GLN A 211 -12.07 -7.41 -15.72
C GLN A 211 -13.51 -7.71 -15.31
N LEU A 212 -14.19 -6.71 -14.75
CA LEU A 212 -15.59 -6.79 -14.38
C LEU A 212 -16.47 -7.08 -15.61
N LEU A 213 -16.30 -6.32 -16.69
CA LEU A 213 -17.02 -6.48 -17.95
C LEU A 213 -16.74 -7.80 -18.68
N VAL A 214 -15.53 -8.36 -18.53
CA VAL A 214 -15.15 -9.65 -19.14
C VAL A 214 -15.70 -10.84 -18.34
N ALA A 215 -15.79 -10.71 -17.01
CA ALA A 215 -16.18 -11.81 -16.12
C ALA A 215 -17.70 -12.04 -16.05
N ASP A 216 -18.52 -11.03 -16.33
CA ASP A 216 -19.99 -11.13 -16.25
C ASP A 216 -20.67 -10.42 -17.43
N ASN A 217 -21.81 -10.95 -17.86
CA ASN A 217 -22.74 -10.28 -18.77
C ASN A 217 -23.58 -9.26 -17.98
N ILE A 218 -22.89 -8.28 -17.40
CA ILE A 218 -23.45 -7.35 -16.41
C ILE A 218 -24.53 -6.52 -17.08
N GLY A 219 -25.65 -6.32 -16.38
CA GLY A 219 -26.76 -5.51 -16.86
C GLY A 219 -26.40 -4.03 -17.03
N THR A 220 -27.41 -3.17 -17.12
CA THR A 220 -27.21 -1.71 -17.20
C THR A 220 -26.82 -1.16 -15.82
N PHE A 221 -25.56 -0.74 -15.65
CA PHE A 221 -25.10 -0.03 -14.45
C PHE A 221 -24.68 1.40 -14.79
N ASP A 222 -24.81 2.31 -13.81
CA ASP A 222 -24.21 3.63 -13.90
C ASP A 222 -22.73 3.51 -13.53
N TYR A 223 -21.85 4.08 -14.36
CA TYR A 223 -20.41 4.13 -14.08
C TYR A 223 -19.97 5.56 -13.80
N GLY A 224 -19.29 5.75 -12.67
CA GLY A 224 -18.69 7.01 -12.27
C GLY A 224 -17.17 6.94 -12.29
N PHE A 225 -16.53 8.03 -12.72
CA PHE A 225 -15.09 8.25 -12.53
C PHE A 225 -14.85 9.62 -11.89
N SER A 226 -14.04 9.65 -10.83
CA SER A 226 -13.66 10.90 -10.17
C SER A 226 -12.19 10.96 -9.77
N SER A 227 -11.69 12.18 -9.63
CA SER A 227 -10.34 12.48 -9.09
C SER A 227 -10.42 13.72 -8.19
N PHE A 228 -9.42 13.93 -7.33
CA PHE A 228 -9.22 15.23 -6.69
C PHE A 228 -8.67 16.30 -7.65
N THR A 229 -8.25 15.91 -8.85
CA THR A 229 -7.78 16.81 -9.89
C THR A 229 -8.75 16.81 -11.07
N ALA A 230 -9.45 17.92 -11.31
CA ALA A 230 -10.46 18.03 -12.36
C ALA A 230 -9.92 17.70 -13.76
N ASP A 231 -8.72 18.16 -14.08
CA ASP A 231 -8.08 17.89 -15.38
C ASP A 231 -7.79 16.39 -15.58
N LYS A 232 -7.37 15.68 -14.52
CA LYS A 232 -7.14 14.23 -14.57
C LYS A 232 -8.45 13.48 -14.78
N ALA A 233 -9.50 13.84 -14.03
CA ALA A 233 -10.82 13.24 -14.20
C ALA A 233 -11.40 13.47 -15.59
N LEU A 234 -11.24 14.67 -16.17
CA LEU A 234 -11.68 14.96 -17.53
C LEU A 234 -10.89 14.16 -18.58
N ALA A 235 -9.56 14.15 -18.47
CA ALA A 235 -8.70 13.44 -19.42
C ALA A 235 -8.98 11.93 -19.42
N GLU A 236 -9.09 11.35 -18.23
CA GLU A 236 -9.38 9.94 -18.07
C GLU A 236 -10.83 9.61 -18.48
N GLY A 237 -11.80 10.45 -18.14
CA GLY A 237 -13.18 10.31 -18.57
C GLY A 237 -13.38 10.29 -20.09
N LYS A 238 -12.63 11.13 -20.84
CA LYS A 238 -12.61 11.08 -22.31
C LYS A 238 -12.09 9.73 -22.82
N ARG A 239 -11.04 9.21 -22.19
CA ARG A 239 -10.45 7.91 -22.54
C ARG A 239 -11.39 6.75 -22.26
N LEU A 240 -12.05 6.76 -21.10
CA LEU A 240 -13.04 5.74 -20.71
C LEU A 240 -14.26 5.76 -21.64
N SER A 241 -14.72 6.95 -22.04
CA SER A 241 -15.83 7.10 -23.00
C SER A 241 -15.51 6.47 -24.36
N LEU A 242 -14.26 6.61 -24.83
CA LEU A 242 -13.80 5.93 -26.05
C LEU A 242 -13.72 4.42 -25.87
N LEU A 243 -13.22 3.96 -24.71
CA LEU A 243 -13.02 2.54 -24.43
C LEU A 243 -14.33 1.77 -24.30
N PHE A 244 -15.35 2.38 -23.68
CA PHE A 244 -16.62 1.72 -23.37
C PHE A 244 -17.79 2.18 -24.24
N GLY A 245 -17.55 3.07 -25.20
CA GLY A 245 -18.60 3.57 -26.10
C GLY A 245 -19.31 2.45 -26.87
N SER A 246 -18.59 1.38 -27.26
CA SER A 246 -19.18 0.21 -27.92
C SER A 246 -20.08 -0.63 -27.00
N LEU A 247 -19.97 -0.46 -25.69
CA LEU A 247 -20.78 -1.12 -24.67
C LEU A 247 -21.97 -0.24 -24.23
N GLY A 248 -22.11 0.97 -24.80
CA GLY A 248 -23.17 1.91 -24.43
C GLY A 248 -22.98 2.55 -23.06
N ILE A 249 -21.80 2.43 -22.45
CA ILE A 249 -21.51 3.03 -21.14
C ILE A 249 -21.01 4.46 -21.36
N VAL A 250 -21.71 5.42 -20.73
CA VAL A 250 -21.30 6.83 -20.69
C VAL A 250 -20.84 7.15 -19.27
N PRO A 251 -19.52 7.35 -19.05
CA PRO A 251 -19.00 7.66 -17.73
C PRO A 251 -19.57 8.98 -17.19
N ALA A 252 -20.13 8.93 -15.99
CA ALA A 252 -20.39 10.11 -15.18
C ALA A 252 -19.06 10.61 -14.58
N LEU A 253 -18.79 11.90 -14.65
CA LEU A 253 -17.51 12.47 -14.22
C LEU A 253 -17.71 13.50 -13.11
N SER A 254 -16.82 13.47 -12.12
CA SER A 254 -16.75 14.56 -11.14
C SER A 254 -15.33 14.75 -10.60
N SER A 255 -15.09 15.89 -9.99
CA SER A 255 -13.88 16.12 -9.20
C SER A 255 -14.21 16.39 -7.76
N PHE A 256 -13.38 15.91 -6.84
CA PHE A 256 -13.54 16.21 -5.42
C PHE A 256 -12.65 17.37 -5.00
N SER A 257 -13.20 18.23 -4.15
CA SER A 257 -12.42 19.15 -3.32
C SER A 257 -12.68 18.80 -1.86
N ALA A 258 -11.60 18.64 -1.09
CA ALA A 258 -11.67 18.48 0.35
C ALA A 258 -11.23 19.78 1.02
N ASP A 259 -12.06 20.31 1.91
CA ASP A 259 -11.59 21.14 3.02
C ASP A 259 -11.48 20.29 4.29
N THR A 260 -10.93 20.84 5.37
CA THR A 260 -10.74 20.13 6.65
C THR A 260 -12.02 19.61 7.31
N THR A 261 -13.20 19.99 6.81
CA THR A 261 -14.52 19.71 7.37
C THR A 261 -15.51 19.10 6.37
N LYS A 262 -15.29 19.22 5.06
CA LYS A 262 -16.25 18.83 4.03
C LYS A 262 -15.59 18.30 2.76
N ILE A 263 -16.13 17.20 2.26
CA ILE A 263 -15.96 16.74 0.88
C ILE A 263 -17.04 17.37 0.02
N ILE A 264 -16.62 17.99 -1.09
CA ILE A 264 -17.51 18.56 -2.10
C ILE A 264 -17.26 17.84 -3.43
N GLN A 265 -18.32 17.31 -4.02
CA GLN A 265 -18.31 16.72 -5.36
C GLN A 265 -18.66 17.81 -6.38
N ASN A 266 -17.74 18.10 -7.29
CA ASN A 266 -17.88 19.13 -8.31
C ASN A 266 -18.13 18.50 -9.68
N GLN A 267 -19.02 19.12 -10.46
CA GLN A 267 -19.28 18.71 -11.83
C GLN A 267 -18.11 19.06 -12.75
N ILE A 268 -17.83 18.18 -13.72
CA ILE A 268 -16.83 18.41 -14.76
C ILE A 268 -17.54 18.65 -16.09
N GLY A 269 -17.49 19.90 -16.57
CA GLY A 269 -18.09 20.29 -17.85
C GLY A 269 -19.56 19.91 -17.95
N THR A 270 -19.95 19.26 -19.04
CA THR A 270 -21.32 18.79 -19.29
C THR A 270 -21.51 17.30 -19.01
N ALA A 271 -20.50 16.62 -18.46
CA ALA A 271 -20.62 15.20 -18.13
C ALA A 271 -21.69 14.99 -17.04
N PRO A 272 -22.41 13.86 -17.06
CA PRO A 272 -23.29 13.48 -15.96
C PRO A 272 -22.51 13.43 -14.64
N LEU A 273 -23.15 13.80 -13.54
CA LEU A 273 -22.54 13.69 -12.21
C LEU A 273 -22.77 12.29 -11.64
N PRO A 274 -21.76 11.60 -11.09
CA PRO A 274 -21.97 10.34 -10.37
C PRO A 274 -22.99 10.53 -9.25
N LYS A 275 -24.04 9.70 -9.23
CA LYS A 275 -25.16 9.78 -8.28
C LYS A 275 -24.71 9.34 -6.89
N SER A 276 -24.18 10.27 -6.11
CA SER A 276 -23.67 10.02 -4.77
C SER A 276 -24.73 9.52 -3.79
N ASP A 277 -26.01 9.68 -4.10
CA ASP A 277 -27.19 9.25 -3.35
C ASP A 277 -27.75 7.89 -3.80
N ALA A 278 -27.13 7.22 -4.79
CA ALA A 278 -27.59 5.91 -5.25
C ALA A 278 -27.66 4.90 -4.08
N THR A 279 -28.75 4.14 -4.01
CA THR A 279 -29.01 3.17 -2.93
C THR A 279 -27.94 2.08 -2.84
N ASN A 280 -27.50 1.57 -3.99
CA ASN A 280 -26.46 0.56 -4.10
C ASN A 280 -25.21 1.19 -4.72
N LYS A 281 -24.11 1.20 -3.97
CA LYS A 281 -22.83 1.73 -4.44
C LYS A 281 -21.71 0.74 -4.20
N PHE A 282 -20.98 0.45 -5.28
CA PHE A 282 -19.65 -0.10 -5.20
C PHE A 282 -18.65 1.01 -5.54
N VAL A 283 -17.71 1.26 -4.63
CA VAL A 283 -16.71 2.32 -4.78
C VAL A 283 -15.30 1.74 -4.69
N ARG A 284 -14.43 2.12 -5.63
CA ARG A 284 -13.00 1.87 -5.54
C ARG A 284 -12.26 3.18 -5.29
N LEU A 285 -11.47 3.24 -4.22
CA LEU A 285 -10.69 4.41 -3.82
C LEU A 285 -9.20 4.13 -3.96
N ASP A 286 -8.53 4.88 -4.83
CA ASP A 286 -7.07 4.94 -4.93
C ASP A 286 -6.61 6.40 -4.97
N VAL A 287 -6.66 7.03 -3.80
CA VAL A 287 -6.42 8.46 -3.60
C VAL A 287 -5.54 8.68 -2.38
N GLU A 288 -4.98 9.88 -2.24
CA GLU A 288 -4.12 10.22 -1.10
C GLU A 288 -4.88 10.40 0.22
N GLN A 289 -6.17 10.74 0.19
CA GLN A 289 -6.98 10.96 1.39
C GLN A 289 -8.27 10.11 1.35
N PRO A 290 -8.15 8.78 1.46
CA PRO A 290 -9.29 7.89 1.29
C PRO A 290 -10.31 7.99 2.43
N VAL A 291 -9.87 8.28 3.65
CA VAL A 291 -10.72 8.24 4.86
C VAL A 291 -11.83 9.29 4.82
N ALA A 292 -11.51 10.55 4.52
CA ALA A 292 -12.51 11.63 4.47
C ALA A 292 -13.60 11.35 3.41
N LEU A 293 -13.22 10.75 2.28
CA LEU A 293 -14.18 10.30 1.28
C LEU A 293 -15.05 9.15 1.78
N LEU A 294 -14.48 8.19 2.50
CA LEU A 294 -15.24 7.07 3.07
C LEU A 294 -16.25 7.54 4.12
N GLU A 295 -15.87 8.46 4.99
CA GLU A 295 -16.78 9.07 5.96
C GLU A 295 -17.95 9.75 5.25
N TRP A 296 -17.66 10.57 4.24
CA TRP A 296 -18.68 11.23 3.42
C TRP A 296 -19.59 10.22 2.71
N LEU A 297 -19.03 9.18 2.08
CA LEU A 297 -19.80 8.12 1.41
C LEU A 297 -20.66 7.33 2.39
N ASN A 298 -20.12 7.00 3.57
CA ASN A 298 -20.81 6.26 4.62
C ASN A 298 -22.01 7.02 5.18
N ALA A 299 -21.89 8.35 5.32
CA ALA A 299 -22.99 9.22 5.75
C ALA A 299 -24.11 9.35 4.71
N ASN A 300 -23.81 9.15 3.43
CA ASN A 300 -24.73 9.37 2.31
C ASN A 300 -25.19 8.06 1.62
N THR A 301 -25.00 6.90 2.27
CA THR A 301 -25.45 5.62 1.70
C THR A 301 -25.85 4.61 2.76
N ASP A 302 -26.94 3.90 2.49
CA ASP A 302 -27.39 2.79 3.33
C ASP A 302 -26.56 1.53 3.07
N VAL A 303 -26.28 1.24 1.80
CA VAL A 303 -25.42 0.13 1.36
C VAL A 303 -24.12 0.69 0.77
N LEU A 304 -22.99 0.36 1.39
CA LEU A 304 -21.66 0.72 0.92
C LEU A 304 -20.80 -0.52 0.77
N LEU A 305 -20.40 -0.81 -0.47
CA LEU A 305 -19.28 -1.70 -0.75
C LEU A 305 -18.11 -0.84 -1.21
N ALA A 306 -17.06 -0.71 -0.40
CA ALA A 306 -15.89 0.07 -0.76
C ALA A 306 -14.63 -0.79 -0.76
N LYS A 307 -13.81 -0.63 -1.80
CA LYS A 307 -12.44 -1.15 -1.88
C LYS A 307 -11.47 0.02 -1.83
N VAL A 308 -10.57 0.01 -0.87
CA VAL A 308 -9.77 1.17 -0.50
C VAL A 308 -8.30 0.79 -0.52
N ARG A 309 -7.52 1.45 -1.37
CA ARG A 309 -6.06 1.28 -1.37
C ARG A 309 -5.48 2.01 -0.16
N ILE A 310 -4.86 1.25 0.75
CA ILE A 310 -4.26 1.78 1.96
C ILE A 310 -2.79 2.13 1.67
N LYS A 311 -2.48 3.42 1.57
CA LYS A 311 -1.13 3.92 1.33
C LYS A 311 -0.38 4.28 2.61
N ARG A 312 -1.11 4.65 3.68
CA ARG A 312 -0.53 5.10 4.96
C ARG A 312 -1.12 4.30 6.13
N PRO A 313 -0.33 3.92 7.14
CA PRO A 313 -0.81 3.27 8.37
C PRO A 313 -1.92 4.07 9.07
N ALA A 314 -1.82 5.40 9.07
CA ALA A 314 -2.81 6.27 9.69
C ALA A 314 -4.20 6.15 9.02
N ASP A 315 -4.24 5.97 7.70
CA ASP A 315 -5.51 5.77 6.98
C ASP A 315 -6.19 4.46 7.41
N LEU A 316 -5.40 3.39 7.59
CA LEU A 316 -5.92 2.10 8.07
C LEU A 316 -6.45 2.24 9.50
N LEU A 317 -5.69 2.88 10.38
CA LEU A 317 -6.09 3.07 11.78
C LEU A 317 -7.41 3.85 11.86
N GLN A 318 -7.55 4.94 11.09
CA GLN A 318 -8.79 5.70 11.06
C GLN A 318 -9.95 4.86 10.50
N CYS A 319 -9.73 4.07 9.44
CA CYS A 319 -10.78 3.18 8.94
C CYS A 319 -11.23 2.15 10.00
N LEU A 320 -10.30 1.59 10.78
CA LEU A 320 -10.60 0.65 11.88
C LEU A 320 -11.40 1.32 13.01
N GLN A 321 -11.21 2.62 13.23
CA GLN A 321 -11.97 3.40 14.22
C GLN A 321 -13.37 3.78 13.71
N LEU A 322 -13.53 3.96 12.40
CA LEU A 322 -14.77 4.40 11.77
C LEU A 322 -15.76 3.27 11.47
N PHE A 323 -15.26 2.09 11.12
CA PHE A 323 -16.08 0.98 10.66
C PHE A 323 -15.97 -0.22 11.60
N PRO A 324 -17.09 -0.91 11.89
CA PRO A 324 -17.07 -2.05 12.78
C PRO A 324 -16.35 -3.24 12.12
N MET A 325 -15.49 -3.92 12.88
CA MET A 325 -14.64 -5.01 12.37
C MET A 325 -15.36 -6.11 11.56
N PRO A 326 -16.58 -6.56 11.90
CA PRO A 326 -17.29 -7.54 11.07
C PRO A 326 -17.60 -7.10 9.63
N GLN A 327 -17.52 -5.80 9.34
CA GLN A 327 -17.73 -5.24 8.00
C GLN A 327 -16.41 -5.11 7.21
N LEU A 328 -15.27 -5.44 7.81
CA LEU A 328 -13.95 -5.18 7.24
C LEU A 328 -13.29 -6.47 6.78
N SER A 329 -12.58 -6.40 5.66
CA SER A 329 -11.68 -7.46 5.20
C SER A 329 -10.44 -6.84 4.57
N LEU A 330 -9.29 -7.48 4.71
CA LEU A 330 -8.00 -6.96 4.28
C LEU A 330 -7.34 -7.94 3.33
N HIS A 331 -6.92 -7.44 2.19
CA HIS A 331 -6.32 -8.25 1.14
C HIS A 331 -5.06 -7.60 0.57
N CYS A 332 -4.21 -8.42 -0.04
CA CYS A 332 -3.01 -7.97 -0.75
C CYS A 332 -3.03 -8.58 -2.16
N ASP A 333 -3.26 -7.75 -3.18
CA ASP A 333 -3.41 -8.20 -4.58
C ASP A 333 -2.08 -8.24 -5.34
N ARG A 334 -1.05 -7.55 -4.85
CA ARG A 334 0.32 -7.55 -5.40
C ARG A 334 1.35 -7.25 -4.31
N PRO A 335 2.62 -7.65 -4.49
CA PRO A 335 3.66 -7.40 -3.49
C PRO A 335 3.82 -5.91 -3.18
N GLY A 336 3.92 -5.57 -1.88
CA GLY A 336 4.17 -4.21 -1.41
C GLY A 336 2.93 -3.42 -0.99
N PRO A 337 3.10 -2.20 -0.46
CA PRO A 337 2.02 -1.42 0.14
C PRO A 337 0.99 -0.92 -0.89
N ALA A 338 1.42 -0.72 -2.14
CA ALA A 338 0.51 -0.45 -3.27
C ALA A 338 -0.42 -1.62 -3.62
N GLY A 339 -0.25 -2.78 -2.97
CA GLY A 339 -1.12 -3.93 -3.08
C GLY A 339 -2.11 -4.09 -1.92
N LEU A 340 -1.96 -3.34 -0.82
CA LEU A 340 -2.84 -3.47 0.34
C LEU A 340 -4.20 -2.82 0.07
N GLU A 341 -5.26 -3.62 0.11
CA GLU A 341 -6.64 -3.20 -0.15
C GLU A 341 -7.52 -3.55 1.05
N LEU A 342 -8.13 -2.53 1.65
CA LEU A 342 -9.16 -2.68 2.66
C LEU A 342 -10.52 -2.71 1.96
N THR A 343 -11.32 -3.72 2.26
CA THR A 343 -12.71 -3.80 1.83
C THR A 343 -13.63 -3.48 3.00
N ILE A 344 -14.60 -2.60 2.77
CA ILE A 344 -15.65 -2.21 3.71
C ILE A 344 -16.99 -2.67 3.13
N SER A 345 -17.78 -3.36 3.95
CA SER A 345 -19.08 -3.91 3.58
C SER A 345 -20.16 -3.50 4.58
N LYS A 346 -20.72 -2.30 4.38
CA LYS A 346 -21.93 -1.86 5.07
C LYS A 346 -23.13 -2.43 4.33
N LEU A 347 -23.64 -3.56 4.82
CA LEU A 347 -24.84 -4.20 4.29
C LEU A 347 -26.01 -3.98 5.26
N PRO A 348 -27.26 -3.93 4.78
CA PRO A 348 -28.41 -3.90 5.66
C PRO A 348 -28.39 -5.14 6.54
N THR A 349 -28.45 -4.96 7.86
CA THR A 349 -28.65 -6.07 8.78
C THR A 349 -29.99 -6.72 8.41
N PRO A 350 -30.07 -8.04 8.18
CA PRO A 350 -31.35 -8.68 7.98
C PRO A 350 -32.22 -8.35 9.19
N ALA A 351 -33.37 -7.70 8.96
CA ALA A 351 -34.35 -7.53 10.01
C ALA A 351 -34.65 -8.93 10.55
N ALA A 352 -34.48 -9.14 11.85
CA ALA A 352 -34.90 -10.37 12.50
C ALA A 352 -36.35 -10.58 12.10
N VAL A 353 -36.59 -11.62 11.29
CA VAL A 353 -37.95 -12.01 10.90
C VAL A 353 -38.63 -12.36 12.22
N GLY A 354 -39.45 -11.44 12.71
CA GLY A 354 -40.27 -11.69 13.88
C GLY A 354 -41.14 -12.89 13.52
N ASN A 355 -40.92 -14.01 14.22
CA ASN A 355 -41.86 -15.11 14.22
C ASN A 355 -43.17 -14.54 14.78
N GLN A 356 -44.10 -14.21 13.89
CA GLN A 356 -45.52 -14.11 14.21
C GLN A 356 -46.17 -15.48 14.02
#